data_AF-A0AAV9R8D8-F1
#
_entry.id   AF-A0AAV9R8D8-F1
#
_cell.length_a   1.000
_cell.length_b   1.000
_cell.length_c   1.000
_cell.angle_alpha   90.00
_cell.angle_beta   90.00
_cell.angle_gamma   90.00
#
_symmetry.space_group_name_H-M   'P 1'
#
loop_
_entity.id
_entity.type
_entity.pdbx_description
1 polymer ?
#
loop_
_entity_poly.entity_id
_entity_poly.type
_entity_poly.pdbx_seq_one_letter_code
_entity_poly.pdbx_strand_id
1 'polypeptide(L)'
;MAVITFGTKTMILQICNYQGQARVVVQLVTALTPLPQLHAHSLVGKQCDKGICIADLQSKDSTISFPNLGILHVTKKNVAKTLEERMVEAFRMGYNCGVSIHPDIDILQGEVRVPRELNDHQRTVISSAAANQAKEMDLSVVRLIFTAFLPDSDGGFSRRLEPVVSEPIYDSIVLLLSKISSRRCQVPEGNLDIPGCSFWAIPESDGI
;
A
#
# COMPACT_ATOMS: atom_id res chain seq x y z
N MET A 1 9.97 -5.90 -11.22
CA MET A 1 9.28 -7.05 -10.59
C MET A 1 9.64 -7.01 -9.11
N ALA A 2 8.73 -6.72 -8.18
CA ALA A 2 9.03 -6.71 -6.74
C ALA A 2 8.43 -7.97 -6.07
N VAL A 3 9.11 -8.53 -5.06
CA VAL A 3 8.68 -9.72 -4.32
C VAL A 3 8.71 -9.43 -2.83
N ILE A 4 7.61 -9.68 -2.14
CA ILE A 4 7.45 -9.32 -0.73
C ILE A 4 7.45 -10.60 0.13
N THR A 5 8.29 -10.65 1.17
CA THR A 5 8.53 -11.84 2.02
C THR A 5 8.25 -11.56 3.50
N PHE A 6 7.25 -12.20 4.11
CA PHE A 6 6.80 -11.85 5.47
C PHE A 6 7.45 -12.73 6.56
N GLY A 7 8.12 -12.12 7.56
CA GLY A 7 8.63 -12.79 8.77
C GLY A 7 7.71 -12.58 9.99
N THR A 8 7.71 -13.51 10.95
CA THR A 8 6.68 -13.67 12.00
C THR A 8 6.54 -12.53 13.04
N LYS A 9 7.36 -11.47 12.98
CA LYS A 9 7.17 -10.19 13.71
C LYS A 9 7.57 -8.94 12.90
N THR A 10 8.11 -9.15 11.71
CA THR A 10 8.72 -8.13 10.88
C THR A 10 8.33 -8.42 9.45
N MET A 11 7.57 -7.49 8.86
CA MET A 11 7.26 -7.57 7.45
C MET A 11 8.49 -7.15 6.65
N ILE A 12 8.98 -8.01 5.77
CA ILE A 12 10.16 -7.74 4.94
C ILE A 12 9.71 -7.63 3.48
N LEU A 13 10.16 -6.60 2.78
CA LEU A 13 9.84 -6.35 1.39
C LEU A 13 11.14 -6.38 0.58
N GLN A 14 11.13 -6.99 -0.60
CA GLN A 14 12.27 -6.97 -1.52
C GLN A 14 11.84 -6.43 -2.89
N ILE A 15 12.59 -5.47 -3.42
CA ILE A 15 12.37 -4.99 -4.78
C ILE A 15 13.29 -5.82 -5.69
N CYS A 16 12.76 -6.86 -6.33
CA CYS A 16 13.58 -7.68 -7.22
C CYS A 16 13.97 -6.90 -8.50
N ASN A 17 15.11 -7.30 -9.06
CA ASN A 17 15.69 -6.69 -10.27
C ASN A 17 15.93 -5.18 -10.13
N TYR A 18 16.13 -4.70 -8.90
CA TYR A 18 16.46 -3.32 -8.60
C TYR A 18 17.54 -3.26 -7.52
N GLN A 19 18.58 -2.48 -7.76
CA GLN A 19 19.62 -2.15 -6.78
C GLN A 19 19.78 -0.63 -6.79
N GLY A 20 19.47 0.00 -5.66
CA GLY A 20 19.45 1.45 -5.54
C GLY A 20 18.53 1.91 -4.43
N GLN A 21 18.39 3.22 -4.29
CA GLN A 21 17.48 3.80 -3.31
C GLN A 21 16.03 3.56 -3.73
N ALA A 22 15.14 3.33 -2.79
CA ALA A 22 13.71 3.25 -3.08
C ALA A 22 12.91 3.65 -1.83
N ARG A 23 11.71 4.17 -2.02
CA ARG A 23 10.74 4.40 -0.95
C ARG A 23 9.60 3.43 -1.09
N VAL A 24 9.24 2.73 -0.03
CA VAL A 24 8.04 1.89 0.00
C VAL A 24 7.02 2.44 0.97
N VAL A 25 5.81 2.56 0.46
CA VAL A 25 4.61 3.01 1.18
C VAL A 25 3.68 1.82 1.36
N VAL A 26 3.17 1.65 2.58
CA VAL A 26 2.23 0.61 2.95
C VAL A 26 0.97 1.24 3.52
N GLN A 27 -0.19 0.82 3.00
CA GLN A 27 -1.49 1.32 3.43
C GLN A 27 -2.47 0.16 3.59
N LEU A 28 -3.50 0.37 4.41
CA LEU A 28 -4.63 -0.54 4.51
C LEU A 28 -5.70 -0.18 3.46
N VAL A 29 -6.19 -1.21 2.78
CA VAL A 29 -7.26 -1.12 1.79
C VAL A 29 -8.37 -2.13 2.08
N THR A 30 -9.55 -1.88 1.53
CA THR A 30 -10.70 -2.77 1.57
C THR A 30 -10.40 -4.09 0.87
N ALA A 31 -11.00 -5.19 1.36
CA ALA A 31 -10.76 -6.53 0.82
C ALA A 31 -11.81 -7.00 -0.18
N LEU A 32 -13.06 -6.57 0.00
CA LEU A 32 -14.24 -7.13 -0.68
C LEU A 32 -14.78 -6.25 -1.81
N THR A 33 -14.19 -5.07 -2.03
CA THR A 33 -14.62 -4.15 -3.09
C THR A 33 -13.94 -4.50 -4.42
N PRO A 34 -14.61 -4.28 -5.58
CA PRO A 34 -14.03 -4.58 -6.89
C PRO A 34 -12.74 -3.83 -7.19
N LEU A 35 -12.67 -2.57 -6.76
CA LEU A 35 -11.46 -1.75 -6.77
C LEU A 35 -10.98 -1.55 -5.33
N PRO A 36 -9.67 -1.63 -5.04
CA PRO A 36 -9.16 -1.33 -3.70
C PRO A 36 -9.52 0.10 -3.28
N GLN A 37 -10.12 0.27 -2.12
CA GLN A 37 -10.42 1.57 -1.52
C GLN A 37 -9.63 1.70 -0.22
N LEU A 38 -9.34 2.92 0.24
CA LEU A 38 -8.65 3.09 1.53
C LEU A 38 -9.50 2.53 2.67
N HIS A 39 -8.86 1.82 3.60
CA HIS A 39 -9.53 1.35 4.80
C HIS A 39 -9.43 2.38 5.93
N ALA A 40 -10.46 2.45 6.78
CA ALA A 40 -10.49 3.39 7.91
C ALA A 40 -9.57 2.98 9.06
N HIS A 41 -9.31 1.68 9.25
CA HIS A 41 -8.25 1.25 10.18
C HIS A 41 -6.91 1.84 9.77
N SER A 42 -6.04 2.01 10.76
CA SER A 42 -4.73 2.65 10.58
C SER A 42 -3.60 1.68 10.89
N LEU A 43 -2.55 1.68 10.08
CA LEU A 43 -1.31 1.01 10.48
C LEU A 43 -0.61 1.80 11.57
N VAL A 44 -0.13 1.11 12.59
CA VAL A 44 0.65 1.69 13.67
C VAL A 44 1.97 0.94 13.81
N GLY A 45 3.02 1.68 14.15
CA GLY A 45 4.37 1.15 14.23
C GLY A 45 5.39 2.29 14.19
N LYS A 46 6.68 1.93 14.28
CA LYS A 46 7.76 2.92 14.33
C LYS A 46 7.88 3.80 13.08
N GLN A 47 7.50 3.25 11.92
CA GLN A 47 7.64 3.89 10.60
C GLN A 47 6.29 4.33 10.05
N CYS A 48 5.28 4.45 10.90
CA CYS A 48 3.92 4.73 10.50
C CYS A 48 3.45 6.07 11.05
N ASP A 49 2.87 6.89 10.18
CA ASP A 49 2.23 8.14 10.54
C ASP A 49 0.86 8.22 9.85
N LYS A 50 -0.17 8.65 10.58
CA LYS A 50 -1.56 8.75 10.10
C LYS A 50 -2.07 7.49 9.37
N GLY A 51 -1.67 6.32 9.86
CA GLY A 51 -2.06 5.03 9.33
C GLY A 51 -1.30 4.57 8.09
N ILE A 52 -0.33 5.34 7.60
CA ILE A 52 0.52 5.04 6.43
C ILE A 52 1.90 4.69 6.96
N CYS A 53 2.49 3.57 6.53
CA CYS A 53 3.87 3.24 6.87
C CYS A 53 4.80 3.53 5.68
N ILE A 54 5.90 4.22 5.94
CA ILE A 54 6.85 4.64 4.92
C ILE A 54 8.26 4.22 5.34
N ALA A 55 8.99 3.57 4.43
CA ALA A 55 10.37 3.18 4.67
C ALA A 55 11.22 3.39 3.42
N ASP A 56 12.44 3.86 3.63
CA ASP A 56 13.41 4.13 2.57
C ASP A 56 14.49 3.04 2.54
N LEU A 57 14.60 2.35 1.42
CA LEU A 57 15.72 1.47 1.08
C LEU A 57 16.93 2.31 0.72
N GLN A 58 18.06 2.04 1.37
CA GLN A 58 19.34 2.63 1.01
C GLN A 58 20.01 1.81 -0.09
N SER A 59 20.92 2.43 -0.87
CA SER A 59 21.58 1.76 -2.01
C SER A 59 22.34 0.47 -1.67
N LYS A 60 22.71 0.28 -0.39
CA LYS A 60 23.46 -0.87 0.12
C LYS A 60 22.56 -2.03 0.57
N ASP A 61 21.27 -1.76 0.76
CA ASP A 61 20.32 -2.72 1.29
C ASP A 61 19.54 -3.33 0.12
N SER A 62 19.20 -4.62 0.24
CA SER A 62 18.37 -5.33 -0.75
C SER A 62 16.92 -5.52 -0.28
N THR A 63 16.65 -5.25 1.00
CA THR A 63 15.36 -5.51 1.65
C THR A 63 14.96 -4.36 2.57
N ILE A 64 13.66 -4.07 2.63
CA ILE A 64 13.05 -3.11 3.55
C ILE A 64 12.30 -3.89 4.62
N SER A 65 12.39 -3.48 5.88
CA SER A 65 11.65 -4.12 6.97
C SER A 65 10.76 -3.14 7.73
N PHE A 66 9.57 -3.58 8.11
CA PHE A 66 8.68 -2.88 9.03
C PHE A 66 8.48 -3.73 10.29
N PRO A 67 9.24 -3.44 11.37
CA PRO A 67 9.15 -4.21 12.61
C PRO A 67 7.95 -3.76 13.45
N ASN A 68 7.30 -4.71 14.13
CA ASN A 68 6.21 -4.46 15.09
C ASN A 68 5.04 -3.65 14.49
N LEU A 69 4.62 -4.00 13.28
CA LEU A 69 3.40 -3.42 12.69
C LEU A 69 2.16 -3.92 13.44
N GLY A 70 1.26 -3.00 13.75
CA GLY A 70 -0.06 -3.27 14.27
C GLY A 70 -1.14 -2.57 13.43
N ILE A 71 -2.38 -2.98 13.65
CA ILE A 71 -3.56 -2.37 13.04
C ILE A 71 -4.38 -1.75 14.17
N LEU A 72 -4.56 -0.44 14.10
CA LEU A 72 -5.44 0.30 14.99
C LEU A 72 -6.86 0.23 14.48
N HIS A 73 -7.71 -0.43 15.27
CA HIS A 73 -9.14 -0.56 15.00
C HIS A 73 -9.85 0.80 15.17
N VAL A 74 -10.75 1.13 14.24
CA VAL A 74 -11.57 2.35 14.26
C VAL A 74 -13.01 1.97 14.57
N THR A 75 -13.62 2.69 15.52
CA THR A 75 -15.03 2.48 15.87
C THR A 75 -15.94 2.94 14.75
N LYS A 76 -17.09 2.26 14.56
CA LYS A 76 -18.10 2.58 13.51
C LYS A 76 -18.44 4.07 13.40
N LYS A 77 -18.61 4.76 14.53
CA LYS A 77 -18.93 6.21 14.56
C LYS A 77 -17.85 7.13 13.98
N ASN A 78 -16.60 6.66 13.93
CA ASN A 78 -15.45 7.44 13.47
C ASN A 78 -15.01 7.08 12.05
N VAL A 79 -15.58 6.05 11.42
CA VAL A 79 -15.14 5.52 10.12
C VAL A 79 -15.08 6.60 9.05
N ALA A 80 -16.18 7.34 8.84
CA ALA A 80 -16.25 8.37 7.81
C ALA A 80 -15.21 9.48 8.01
N LYS A 81 -15.08 9.98 9.25
CA LYS A 81 -14.12 11.03 9.59
C LYS A 81 -12.67 10.55 9.38
N THR A 82 -12.33 9.37 9.89
CA THR A 82 -10.98 8.83 9.73
C THR A 82 -10.68 8.53 8.26
N LEU A 83 -11.64 8.03 7.50
CA LEU A 83 -11.47 7.76 6.07
C LEU A 83 -11.21 9.05 5.28
N GLU A 84 -11.92 10.14 5.60
CA GLU A 84 -11.69 11.45 4.99
C GLU A 84 -10.25 11.94 5.22
N GLU A 85 -9.78 11.89 6.47
CA GLU A 85 -8.40 12.27 6.83
C GLU A 85 -7.36 11.44 6.06
N ARG A 86 -7.63 10.13 5.89
CA ARG A 86 -6.78 9.19 5.14
C ARG A 86 -6.73 9.53 3.65
N MET A 87 -7.88 9.81 3.05
CA MET A 87 -7.98 10.20 1.64
C MET A 87 -7.28 11.54 1.36
N VAL A 88 -7.46 12.51 2.27
CA VAL A 88 -6.79 13.82 2.22
C VAL A 88 -5.27 13.64 2.26
N GLU A 89 -4.75 12.83 3.19
CA GLU A 89 -3.31 12.59 3.30
C GLU A 89 -2.76 11.83 2.09
N ALA A 90 -3.47 10.81 1.61
CA ALA A 90 -3.08 10.05 0.42
C ALA A 90 -3.04 10.94 -0.82
N PHE A 91 -4.01 11.84 -1.00
CA PHE A 91 -4.00 12.81 -2.09
C PHE A 91 -2.85 13.80 -1.95
N ARG A 92 -2.70 14.40 -0.76
CA ARG A 92 -1.64 15.38 -0.46
C ARG A 92 -0.26 14.79 -0.76
N MET A 93 -0.04 13.54 -0.42
CA MET A 93 1.25 12.88 -0.59
C MET A 93 1.43 12.15 -1.93
N GLY A 94 0.40 12.10 -2.77
CA GLY A 94 0.44 11.35 -4.03
C GLY A 94 0.52 9.82 -3.82
N TYR A 95 0.09 9.33 -2.66
CA TYR A 95 0.04 7.90 -2.31
C TYR A 95 -1.30 7.24 -2.62
N ASN A 96 -2.20 7.94 -3.31
CA ASN A 96 -3.50 7.43 -3.77
C ASN A 96 -3.41 6.59 -5.06
N CYS A 97 -2.26 5.98 -5.34
CA CYS A 97 -2.10 5.12 -6.51
C CYS A 97 -2.58 3.68 -6.23
N GLY A 98 -3.32 3.09 -7.17
CA GLY A 98 -3.88 1.74 -7.01
C GLY A 98 -5.04 1.65 -6.02
N VAL A 99 -5.52 2.80 -5.51
CA VAL A 99 -6.74 2.89 -4.71
C VAL A 99 -7.74 3.82 -5.41
N SER A 100 -9.03 3.54 -5.25
CA SER A 100 -10.11 4.38 -5.75
C SER A 100 -10.67 5.28 -4.65
N ILE A 101 -10.59 6.59 -4.84
CA ILE A 101 -11.21 7.58 -3.96
C ILE A 101 -12.47 8.12 -4.63
N HIS A 102 -12.30 8.76 -5.78
CA HIS A 102 -13.37 9.32 -6.59
C HIS A 102 -12.79 9.63 -7.98
N PRO A 103 -13.54 9.49 -9.08
CA PRO A 103 -13.04 9.77 -10.42
C PRO A 103 -12.30 11.12 -10.56
N ASP A 104 -12.88 12.21 -10.04
CA ASP A 104 -12.28 13.55 -10.09
C ASP A 104 -10.97 13.69 -9.28
N ILE A 105 -10.76 12.81 -8.31
CA ILE A 105 -9.53 12.76 -7.50
C ILE A 105 -8.53 11.79 -8.12
N ASP A 106 -9.01 10.68 -8.66
CA ASP A 106 -8.21 9.59 -9.23
C ASP A 106 -7.57 9.98 -10.57
N ILE A 107 -8.22 10.86 -11.35
CA ILE A 107 -7.64 11.43 -12.60
C ILE A 107 -6.36 12.22 -12.32
N LEU A 108 -6.23 12.79 -11.12
CA LEU A 108 -5.09 13.62 -10.76
C LEU A 108 -3.86 12.81 -10.34
N GLN A 109 -3.73 11.51 -10.63
CA GLN A 109 -2.51 10.74 -10.31
C GLN A 109 -1.27 11.32 -11.04
N GLY A 110 -0.31 11.92 -10.32
CA GLY A 110 0.79 12.67 -10.95
C GLY A 110 1.87 13.20 -9.99
N GLU A 111 3.14 13.08 -10.37
CA GLU A 111 4.37 13.51 -9.67
C GLU A 111 4.32 13.69 -8.13
N VAL A 112 4.87 12.71 -7.42
CA VAL A 112 5.09 12.65 -5.94
C VAL A 112 6.07 13.72 -5.42
N ARG A 113 6.45 14.69 -6.27
CA ARG A 113 7.56 15.61 -6.01
C ARG A 113 7.25 16.63 -4.91
N VAL A 114 5.98 17.04 -4.75
CA VAL A 114 5.58 18.08 -3.79
C VAL A 114 4.24 17.71 -3.14
N PRO A 115 4.07 17.94 -1.81
CA PRO A 115 2.75 17.84 -1.18
C PRO A 115 1.74 18.71 -1.92
N ARG A 116 0.64 18.11 -2.38
CA ARG A 116 -0.38 18.83 -3.13
C ARG A 116 -1.24 19.66 -2.19
N GLU A 117 -1.53 20.88 -2.60
CA GLU A 117 -2.56 21.68 -1.96
C GLU A 117 -3.94 21.18 -2.41
N LEU A 118 -4.84 21.02 -1.44
CA LEU A 118 -6.23 20.64 -1.67
C LEU A 118 -7.06 21.90 -1.88
N ASN A 119 -7.74 22.00 -3.02
CA ASN A 119 -8.74 23.03 -3.23
C ASN A 119 -10.07 22.66 -2.54
N ASP A 120 -10.95 23.64 -2.34
CA ASP A 120 -12.22 23.45 -1.63
C ASP A 120 -13.14 22.44 -2.33
N HIS A 121 -13.09 22.39 -3.66
CA HIS A 121 -13.84 21.43 -4.44
C HIS A 121 -13.37 19.99 -4.17
N GLN A 122 -12.06 19.74 -4.24
CA GLN A 122 -11.45 18.43 -3.94
C GLN A 122 -11.73 18.01 -2.50
N ARG A 123 -11.67 18.94 -1.55
CA ARG A 123 -12.03 18.66 -0.15
C ARG A 123 -13.48 18.18 -0.03
N THR A 124 -14.41 18.86 -0.71
CA THR A 124 -15.82 18.49 -0.73
C THR A 124 -16.05 17.12 -1.39
N VAL A 125 -15.37 16.87 -2.51
CA VAL A 125 -15.43 15.59 -3.22
C VAL A 125 -14.89 14.46 -2.35
N ILE A 126 -13.75 14.65 -1.69
CA ILE A 126 -13.16 13.66 -0.78
C ILE A 126 -14.07 13.39 0.42
N SER A 127 -14.64 14.44 1.04
CA SER A 127 -15.55 14.27 2.17
C SER A 127 -16.82 13.49 1.78
N SER A 128 -17.39 13.80 0.60
CA SER A 128 -18.53 13.05 0.04
C SER A 128 -18.18 11.59 -0.25
N ALA A 129 -17.02 11.34 -0.88
CA ALA A 129 -16.54 9.99 -1.18
C ALA A 129 -16.32 9.18 0.10
N ALA A 130 -15.68 9.78 1.12
CA ALA A 130 -15.46 9.15 2.42
C ALA A 130 -16.78 8.77 3.09
N ALA A 131 -17.77 9.66 3.09
CA ALA A 131 -19.08 9.39 3.67
C ALA A 131 -19.82 8.25 2.96
N ASN A 132 -19.65 8.11 1.64
CA ASN A 132 -20.27 7.02 0.87
C ASN A 132 -19.56 5.68 1.09
N GLN A 133 -18.22 5.65 0.95
CA GLN A 133 -17.43 4.44 1.14
C GLN A 133 -17.52 3.92 2.59
N ALA A 134 -17.68 4.80 3.58
CA ALA A 134 -17.81 4.42 4.98
C ALA A 134 -19.08 3.61 5.30
N LYS A 135 -20.15 3.72 4.51
CA LYS A 135 -21.43 3.02 4.76
C LYS A 135 -21.33 1.52 4.53
N GLU A 136 -20.50 1.12 3.57
CA GLU A 136 -20.36 -0.27 3.10
C GLU A 136 -19.04 -0.90 3.57
N MET A 137 -18.24 -0.18 4.35
CA MET A 137 -16.92 -0.63 4.81
C MET A 137 -17.04 -1.79 5.81
N ASP A 138 -16.39 -2.90 5.47
CA ASP A 138 -16.25 -4.05 6.37
C ASP A 138 -15.05 -3.87 7.31
N LEU A 139 -15.33 -3.61 8.59
CA LEU A 139 -14.30 -3.43 9.61
C LEU A 139 -13.67 -4.74 10.11
N SER A 140 -14.15 -5.90 9.65
CA SER A 140 -13.62 -7.21 10.06
C SER A 140 -12.52 -7.74 9.15
N VAL A 141 -12.27 -7.10 8.01
CA VAL A 141 -11.28 -7.57 7.04
C VAL A 141 -10.58 -6.42 6.33
N VAL A 142 -9.25 -6.55 6.21
CA VAL A 142 -8.41 -5.55 5.53
C VAL A 142 -7.39 -6.23 4.63
N ARG A 143 -6.84 -5.50 3.66
CA ARG A 143 -5.66 -5.91 2.88
C ARG A 143 -4.59 -4.85 3.01
N LEU A 144 -3.33 -5.24 2.80
CA LEU A 144 -2.22 -4.31 2.67
C LEU A 144 -1.99 -4.01 1.20
N ILE A 145 -1.82 -2.74 0.85
CA ILE A 145 -1.28 -2.32 -0.45
C ILE A 145 0.14 -1.80 -0.26
N PHE A 146 1.04 -2.25 -1.12
CA PHE A 146 2.45 -1.88 -1.15
C PHE A 146 2.73 -1.12 -2.42
N THR A 147 3.26 0.09 -2.28
CA THR A 147 3.68 0.91 -3.42
C THR A 147 5.15 1.27 -3.25
N ALA A 148 5.96 0.90 -4.25
CA ALA A 148 7.36 1.31 -4.32
C ALA A 148 7.55 2.51 -5.25
N PHE A 149 8.40 3.44 -4.84
CA PHE A 149 8.80 4.62 -5.58
C PHE A 149 10.32 4.62 -5.73
N LEU A 150 10.79 4.74 -6.96
CA LEU A 150 12.20 4.82 -7.30
C LEU A 150 12.62 6.29 -7.48
N PRO A 151 13.88 6.64 -7.20
CA PRO A 151 14.41 7.98 -7.39
C PRO A 151 14.38 8.34 -8.88
N ASP A 152 14.08 9.60 -9.14
CA ASP A 152 14.21 10.25 -10.44
C ASP A 152 15.62 10.82 -10.64
N SER A 153 15.88 11.40 -11.80
CA SER A 153 17.12 12.12 -12.11
C SER A 153 17.43 13.25 -11.11
N ASP A 154 16.39 13.84 -10.50
CA ASP A 154 16.50 14.92 -9.52
C ASP A 154 16.65 14.43 -8.07
N GLY A 155 16.75 13.11 -7.85
CA GLY A 155 16.87 12.50 -6.52
C GLY A 155 15.56 12.36 -5.73
N GLY A 156 14.44 12.88 -6.23
CA GLY A 156 13.10 12.69 -5.65
C GLY A 156 12.50 11.33 -5.98
N PHE A 157 11.72 10.74 -5.09
CA PHE A 157 11.03 9.45 -5.32
C PHE A 157 9.73 9.63 -6.12
N SER A 158 9.83 9.83 -7.44
CA SER A 158 8.67 10.08 -8.31
C SER A 158 8.24 8.86 -9.16
N ARG A 159 9.17 7.94 -9.45
CA ARG A 159 8.93 6.81 -10.36
C ARG A 159 8.25 5.66 -9.63
N ARG A 160 6.92 5.58 -9.73
CA ARG A 160 6.14 4.51 -9.08
C ARG A 160 6.26 3.18 -9.80
N LEU A 161 6.32 2.09 -9.03
CA LEU A 161 6.07 0.73 -9.50
C LEU A 161 4.58 0.39 -9.35
N GLU A 162 4.15 -0.67 -10.02
CA GLU A 162 2.79 -1.20 -9.88
C GLU A 162 2.51 -1.62 -8.43
N PRO A 163 1.42 -1.13 -7.81
CA PRO A 163 1.07 -1.50 -6.45
C PRO A 163 0.76 -2.98 -6.31
N VAL A 164 1.20 -3.58 -5.20
CA VAL A 164 0.96 -4.98 -4.86
C VAL A 164 -0.03 -5.06 -3.70
N VAL A 165 -1.06 -5.90 -3.79
CA VAL A 165 -2.05 -6.09 -2.72
C VAL A 165 -1.88 -7.47 -2.06
N SER A 166 -1.82 -7.51 -0.73
CA SER A 166 -1.69 -8.75 0.06
C SER A 166 -2.95 -9.61 0.04
N GLU A 167 -2.92 -10.79 0.65
CA GLU A 167 -4.12 -11.52 1.04
C GLU A 167 -4.93 -10.76 2.11
N PRO A 168 -6.26 -11.02 2.23
CA PRO A 168 -7.09 -10.48 3.29
C PRO A 168 -6.63 -10.91 4.69
N ILE A 169 -6.73 -9.98 5.64
CA ILE A 169 -6.41 -10.12 7.05
C ILE A 169 -7.73 -9.94 7.81
N TYR A 170 -8.17 -10.97 8.52
CA TYR A 170 -9.43 -10.96 9.26
C TYR A 170 -9.22 -10.61 10.74
N ASP A 171 -10.13 -9.83 11.31
CA ASP A 171 -10.23 -9.49 12.73
C ASP A 171 -10.79 -10.69 13.50
N SER A 172 -10.03 -11.78 13.57
CA SER A 172 -10.29 -12.85 14.52
C SER A 172 -9.67 -12.46 15.85
N ILE A 173 -10.51 -12.15 16.84
CA ILE A 173 -10.11 -12.04 18.25
C ILE A 173 -9.29 -13.30 18.59
N VAL A 174 -7.98 -13.13 18.77
CA VAL A 174 -6.96 -14.14 19.12
C VAL A 174 -6.37 -14.97 17.95
N LEU A 175 -5.07 -14.73 17.73
CA LEU A 175 -4.06 -15.64 17.17
C LEU A 175 -4.40 -16.37 15.86
N LEU A 176 -4.00 -15.80 14.73
CA LEU A 176 -3.37 -16.60 13.68
C LEU A 176 -2.13 -15.87 13.16
N LEU A 177 -1.00 -16.18 13.80
CA LEU A 177 0.28 -16.26 13.10
C LEU A 177 0.06 -17.10 11.83
N SER A 178 0.74 -16.72 10.75
CA SER A 178 0.89 -17.49 9.51
C SER A 178 -0.37 -17.64 8.63
N LYS A 179 -0.54 -16.70 7.69
CA LYS A 179 -0.86 -16.95 6.27
C LYS A 179 -0.97 -15.62 5.52
N ILE A 180 0.17 -14.95 5.32
CA ILE A 180 0.29 -13.99 4.23
C ILE A 180 1.11 -14.71 3.16
N SER A 181 0.40 -15.27 2.17
CA SER A 181 1.04 -16.00 1.08
C SER A 181 1.87 -15.04 0.24
N SER A 182 3.12 -15.41 -0.04
CA SER A 182 3.93 -14.82 -1.10
C SER A 182 3.13 -14.79 -2.39
N ARG A 183 2.97 -13.61 -3.01
CA ARG A 183 2.53 -13.50 -4.40
C ARG A 183 3.58 -12.76 -5.22
N ARG A 184 3.85 -13.35 -6.38
CA ARG A 184 4.62 -12.78 -7.47
C ARG A 184 3.62 -11.98 -8.33
N CYS A 185 3.77 -10.66 -8.43
CA CYS A 185 2.91 -9.83 -9.27
C CYS A 185 3.28 -9.99 -10.76
N GLN A 186 2.25 -10.14 -11.59
CA GLN A 186 2.33 -10.34 -13.04
C GLN A 186 1.79 -9.10 -13.74
N VAL A 187 2.55 -8.57 -14.69
CA VAL A 187 2.25 -7.34 -15.45
C VAL A 187 1.31 -7.67 -16.60
N PRO A 188 0.32 -6.81 -16.94
CA PRO A 188 -0.37 -6.88 -18.23
C PRO A 188 0.62 -6.60 -19.36
N GLU A 189 0.62 -7.43 -20.41
CA GLU A 189 1.43 -7.22 -21.61
C GLU A 189 1.12 -5.87 -22.26
N GLY A 190 2.12 -5.00 -22.36
CA GLY A 190 1.93 -3.71 -23.02
C GLY A 190 3.07 -2.71 -22.87
N ASN A 191 4.31 -3.15 -23.10
CA ASN A 191 5.31 -2.44 -23.93
C ASN A 191 6.67 -3.16 -23.84
N LEU A 192 7.12 -3.64 -25.01
CA LEU A 192 8.48 -4.10 -25.35
C LEU A 192 9.53 -3.24 -24.64
N ASP A 193 10.48 -3.77 -23.86
CA ASP A 193 11.74 -4.32 -24.38
C ASP A 193 12.55 -5.05 -23.29
N ILE A 194 12.12 -6.23 -22.82
CA ILE A 194 13.04 -7.11 -22.06
C ILE A 194 12.74 -8.60 -22.40
N PRO A 195 13.66 -9.33 -23.04
CA PRO A 195 13.41 -10.70 -23.47
C PRO A 195 13.57 -11.69 -22.32
N GLY A 196 12.56 -12.57 -22.18
CA GLY A 196 12.68 -13.92 -21.64
C GLY A 196 12.91 -14.08 -20.14
N CYS A 197 11.86 -14.45 -19.41
CA CYS A 197 12.00 -15.24 -18.17
C CYS A 197 10.74 -16.08 -17.92
N SER A 198 10.84 -17.37 -18.21
CA SER A 198 9.87 -18.43 -17.91
C SER A 198 9.89 -18.81 -16.42
N PHE A 199 8.69 -19.07 -15.89
CA PHE A 199 8.36 -19.36 -14.49
C PHE A 199 8.78 -20.77 -14.05
N TRP A 200 9.41 -20.90 -12.87
CA TRP A 200 9.21 -22.02 -11.95
C TRP A 200 9.24 -21.52 -10.49
N ALA A 201 8.45 -22.15 -9.63
CA ALA A 201 8.45 -22.00 -8.18
C ALA A 201 9.15 -23.23 -7.58
N ILE A 202 10.07 -23.03 -6.65
CA ILE A 202 10.57 -24.10 -5.79
C ILE A 202 10.07 -23.75 -4.37
N PRO A 203 9.27 -24.59 -3.72
CA PRO A 203 9.01 -24.45 -2.29
C PRO A 203 10.32 -24.74 -1.53
N GLU A 204 10.68 -23.89 -0.56
CA GLU A 204 11.69 -24.24 0.44
C GLU A 204 11.23 -25.50 1.16
N SER A 205 11.98 -26.58 0.95
CA SER A 205 11.89 -27.81 1.71
C SER A 205 12.22 -27.51 3.17
N ASP A 206 11.29 -27.86 4.07
CA ASP A 206 11.54 -27.92 5.51
C ASP A 206 12.81 -28.74 5.77
N GLY A 207 13.82 -28.06 6.30
CA GLY A 207 15.09 -28.64 6.70
C GLY A 207 15.14 -28.90 8.20
N ILE A 208 15.04 -30.21 8.51
CA ILE A 208 15.38 -30.94 9.76
C ILE A 208 14.28 -30.98 10.82
#